data_AF-F8PQR2-F1
#
_entry.id   AF-F8PQR2-F1
#
_cell.length_a   1.000
_cell.length_b   1.000
_cell.length_c   1.000
_cell.angle_alpha   90.00
_cell.angle_beta   90.00
_cell.angle_gamma   90.00
#
_symmetry.space_group_name_H-M   'P 1'
#
loop_
_entity.id
_entity.type
_entity.pdbx_description
1 polymer ?
#
loop_
_entity_poly.entity_id
_entity_poly.type
_entity_poly.pdbx_seq_one_letter_code
_entity_poly.pdbx_strand_id
1 'polypeptide(L)'
;MSLTRLQLLKSTTTLPWTKDFRHLKPVPKYWQERHSFFDPRLKVVPVKDRIKYWNVVPGDQIRIRGDPRETLHEVLSINRFSNRVYLKGSVIDGNQRKMAVNKSVHYSRCQLYIGNFEFPSKKDPNGPTLLLPVFARRVGVRKPHWQPTGHRYEWNRIAVATEPRVKVDDEDMVIPWPVPEPRKLPDANPTYDTSLAAVEEITYQPPKLPSKPGQFTPKPASEDEYIKTLFHPRPMHFDESNPMEVHLAKELSNPHGRAKKQKRWQAAQASKVELLKRFIAKEIGDLRGRSVREAKAEAAWKYRQKLEDDRKAEKKRRWLTKERLASMERKRKRKDKKEARHNEKLNQLVLREEPNQIIPGRSKER
;
A
#
# COMPACT_ATOMS: atom_id res chain seq x y z
N MET A 1 9.18 6.66 -7.22
CA MET A 1 8.27 7.22 -8.26
C MET A 1 8.97 8.36 -8.98
N SER A 2 9.44 8.11 -10.21
CA SER A 2 10.01 9.12 -11.12
C SER A 2 8.91 9.97 -11.76
N LEU A 3 9.26 11.19 -12.19
CA LEU A 3 8.36 12.04 -12.98
C LEU A 3 8.19 11.43 -14.39
N THR A 4 7.11 11.73 -15.10
CA THR A 4 6.94 11.33 -16.52
C THR A 4 6.71 12.55 -17.42
N ARG A 5 7.04 12.45 -18.72
CA ARG A 5 6.80 13.52 -19.70
C ARG A 5 5.32 13.88 -19.81
N LEU A 6 4.42 12.88 -19.75
CA LEU A 6 2.97 13.11 -19.74
C LEU A 6 2.49 13.91 -18.53
N GLN A 7 3.06 13.68 -17.34
CA GLN A 7 2.76 14.49 -16.15
C GLN A 7 3.19 15.95 -16.33
N LEU A 8 4.27 16.19 -17.08
CA LEU A 8 4.73 17.54 -17.36
C LEU A 8 3.85 18.26 -18.39
N LEU A 9 3.36 17.53 -19.40
CA LEU A 9 2.36 18.05 -20.35
C LEU A 9 1.05 18.41 -19.65
N LYS A 10 0.58 17.54 -18.75
CA LYS A 10 -0.60 17.75 -17.91
C LYS A 10 -0.29 18.46 -16.58
N SER A 11 0.75 19.31 -16.57
CA SER A 11 1.21 19.99 -15.35
C SER A 11 0.32 21.15 -14.89
N THR A 12 -0.59 21.59 -15.75
CA THR A 12 -1.59 22.60 -15.40
C THR A 12 -2.63 21.99 -14.48
N THR A 13 -2.76 22.52 -13.27
CA THR A 13 -3.67 22.01 -12.24
C THR A 13 -4.77 23.04 -11.95
N THR A 14 -6.01 22.56 -11.86
CA THR A 14 -7.18 23.30 -11.37
C THR A 14 -7.43 23.08 -9.88
N LEU A 15 -6.66 22.20 -9.24
CA LEU A 15 -6.79 21.92 -7.81
C LEU A 15 -6.20 23.06 -6.97
N PRO A 16 -6.92 23.51 -5.93
CA PRO A 16 -6.41 24.63 -5.15
C PRO A 16 -5.29 24.27 -4.17
N TRP A 17 -5.18 23.00 -3.77
CA TRP A 17 -4.20 22.56 -2.77
C TRP A 17 -2.96 21.89 -3.37
N THR A 18 -1.94 21.74 -2.54
CA THR A 18 -0.70 21.03 -2.90
C THR A 18 -0.66 19.65 -2.25
N LYS A 19 -0.78 18.59 -3.07
CA LYS A 19 -0.63 17.21 -2.59
C LYS A 19 0.84 16.81 -2.42
N ASP A 20 1.68 17.19 -3.38
CA ASP A 20 3.11 16.89 -3.35
C ASP A 20 3.95 17.99 -4.01
N PHE A 21 5.25 17.98 -3.71
CA PHE A 21 6.24 18.92 -4.25
C PHE A 21 7.03 18.32 -5.42
N ARG A 22 6.38 17.48 -6.25
CA ARG A 22 7.06 16.86 -7.42
C ARG A 22 7.52 17.88 -8.45
N HIS A 23 6.87 19.04 -8.51
CA HIS A 23 7.29 20.14 -9.37
C HIS A 23 8.66 20.71 -8.97
N LEU A 24 9.20 20.41 -7.79
CA LEU A 24 10.56 20.79 -7.39
C LEU A 24 11.61 19.73 -7.77
N LYS A 25 11.22 18.62 -8.38
CA LYS A 25 12.19 17.64 -8.89
C LYS A 25 12.80 18.12 -10.21
N PRO A 26 14.09 17.79 -10.47
CA PRO A 26 14.70 18.08 -11.75
C PRO A 26 13.96 17.37 -12.88
N VAL A 27 13.85 18.07 -14.02
CA VAL A 27 13.23 17.55 -15.24
C VAL A 27 14.36 17.29 -16.23
N PRO A 28 14.44 16.10 -16.83
CA PRO A 28 15.44 15.82 -17.86
C PRO A 28 15.34 16.81 -19.03
N LYS A 29 16.50 17.30 -19.51
CA LYS A 29 16.57 18.32 -20.57
C LYS A 29 15.96 17.84 -21.89
N TYR A 30 16.19 16.58 -22.26
CA TYR A 30 15.67 15.98 -23.50
C TYR A 30 14.13 15.95 -23.57
N TRP A 31 13.41 16.10 -22.45
CA TRP A 31 11.95 16.27 -22.51
C TRP A 31 11.50 17.66 -22.95
N GLN A 32 12.36 18.67 -22.82
CA GLN A 32 12.07 20.05 -23.20
C GLN A 32 12.34 20.28 -24.70
N GLU A 33 13.16 19.42 -25.30
CA GLU A 33 13.42 19.38 -26.73
C GLU A 33 12.19 18.90 -27.48
N ARG A 34 11.94 19.51 -28.63
CA ARG A 34 10.83 19.16 -29.52
C ARG A 34 11.38 18.21 -30.58
N HIS A 35 10.92 16.96 -30.57
CA HIS A 35 11.36 15.97 -31.57
C HIS A 35 10.54 16.03 -32.87
N SER A 36 9.31 16.56 -32.83
CA SER A 36 8.41 16.66 -33.99
C SER A 36 7.70 18.02 -34.05
N PHE A 37 7.31 18.46 -35.24
CA PHE A 37 6.47 19.65 -35.41
C PHE A 37 5.10 19.51 -34.71
N PHE A 38 4.59 18.31 -34.45
CA PHE A 38 3.34 18.18 -33.70
C PHE A 38 3.54 18.20 -32.18
N ASP A 39 4.78 18.06 -31.72
CA ASP A 39 5.08 18.03 -30.29
C ASP A 39 4.98 19.44 -29.66
N PRO A 40 4.22 19.61 -28.57
CA PRO A 40 4.14 20.88 -27.86
C PRO A 40 5.45 21.19 -27.12
N ARG A 41 5.90 22.45 -27.20
CA ARG A 41 7.11 22.90 -26.51
C ARG A 41 6.88 23.04 -25.00
N LEU A 42 7.54 22.19 -24.23
CA LEU A 42 7.46 22.21 -22.77
C LEU A 42 8.33 23.34 -22.20
N LYS A 43 7.68 24.40 -21.69
CA LYS A 43 8.37 25.49 -20.99
C LYS A 43 8.50 25.12 -19.51
N VAL A 44 9.74 24.91 -19.07
CA VAL A 44 10.03 24.52 -17.69
C VAL A 44 11.05 25.48 -17.12
N VAL A 45 10.72 26.08 -15.98
CA VAL A 45 11.61 26.98 -15.24
C VAL A 45 12.67 26.13 -14.50
N PRO A 46 13.91 26.63 -14.31
CA PRO A 46 14.91 25.94 -13.48
C PRO A 46 14.40 25.65 -12.07
N VAL A 47 14.81 24.52 -11.48
CA VAL A 47 14.28 24.07 -10.18
C VAL A 47 14.41 25.13 -9.08
N LYS A 48 15.54 25.86 -9.05
CA LYS A 48 15.82 26.93 -8.09
C LYS A 48 14.82 28.10 -8.15
N ASP A 49 14.25 28.36 -9.32
CA ASP A 49 13.34 29.48 -9.53
C ASP A 49 11.86 29.05 -9.42
N ARG A 50 11.60 27.74 -9.22
CA ARG A 50 10.24 27.22 -9.04
C ARG A 50 9.73 27.52 -7.65
N ILE A 51 8.47 27.95 -7.60
CA ILE A 51 7.83 28.33 -6.35
C ILE A 51 7.46 27.07 -5.56
N LYS A 52 8.04 26.92 -4.36
CA LYS A 52 7.72 25.81 -3.45
C LYS A 52 6.29 25.91 -2.93
N TYR A 53 5.96 27.04 -2.30
CA TYR A 53 4.64 27.31 -1.72
C TYR A 53 3.88 28.29 -2.59
N TRP A 54 2.91 27.79 -3.35
CA TRP A 54 2.07 28.59 -4.24
C TRP A 54 0.96 29.28 -3.46
N ASN A 55 1.02 30.60 -3.34
CA ASN A 55 -0.03 31.35 -2.64
C ASN A 55 -1.18 31.74 -3.57
N VAL A 56 -0.94 31.91 -4.87
CA VAL A 56 -1.98 32.14 -5.88
C VAL A 56 -2.47 30.81 -6.42
N VAL A 57 -3.77 30.61 -6.38
CA VAL A 57 -4.40 29.30 -6.54
C VAL A 57 -5.69 29.42 -7.36
N PRO A 58 -6.13 28.37 -8.08
CA PRO A 58 -7.40 28.39 -8.81
C PRO A 58 -8.59 28.79 -7.92
N GLY A 59 -9.42 29.70 -8.43
CA GLY A 59 -10.52 30.34 -7.70
C GLY A 59 -10.14 31.66 -7.00
N ASP A 60 -8.85 31.98 -6.83
CA ASP A 60 -8.46 33.28 -6.30
C ASP A 60 -8.78 34.41 -7.28
N GLN A 61 -9.02 35.59 -6.73
CA GLN A 61 -9.13 36.84 -7.45
C GLN A 61 -7.80 37.59 -7.40
N ILE A 62 -7.33 38.06 -8.55
CA ILE A 62 -6.06 38.76 -8.67
C ILE A 62 -6.15 40.02 -9.52
N ARG A 63 -5.26 40.98 -9.24
CA ARG A 63 -4.91 42.07 -10.15
C ARG A 63 -3.55 41.80 -10.78
N ILE A 64 -3.37 42.21 -12.03
CA ILE A 64 -2.08 42.13 -12.72
C ILE A 64 -1.30 43.42 -12.47
N ARG A 65 -0.10 43.30 -11.92
CA ARG A 65 0.81 44.43 -11.70
C ARG A 65 1.24 45.02 -13.05
N GLY A 66 0.94 46.31 -13.25
CA GLY A 66 1.24 47.06 -14.47
C GLY A 66 0.15 46.97 -15.55
N ASP A 67 -1.01 46.40 -15.26
CA ASP A 67 -2.17 46.45 -16.17
C ASP A 67 -2.91 47.78 -15.97
N PRO A 68 -3.05 48.64 -17.00
CA PRO A 68 -3.60 49.99 -16.85
C PRO A 68 -5.08 50.02 -16.46
N ARG A 69 -5.81 48.93 -16.72
CA ARG A 69 -7.25 48.86 -16.43
C ARG A 69 -7.55 48.45 -14.99
N GLU A 70 -6.54 47.98 -14.25
CA GLU A 70 -6.67 47.45 -12.89
C GLU A 70 -7.81 46.42 -12.71
N THR A 71 -8.12 45.67 -13.77
CA THR A 71 -9.23 44.72 -13.77
C THR A 71 -8.93 43.53 -12.86
N LEU A 72 -9.94 43.12 -12.11
CA LEU A 72 -9.90 41.95 -11.27
C LEU A 72 -10.16 40.70 -12.12
N HIS A 73 -9.28 39.72 -11.99
CA HIS A 73 -9.31 38.48 -12.76
C HIS A 73 -9.40 37.27 -11.84
N GLU A 74 -10.24 36.30 -12.21
CA GLU A 74 -10.31 35.01 -11.55
C GLU A 74 -9.26 34.05 -12.11
N VAL A 75 -8.55 33.35 -11.23
CA VAL A 75 -7.57 32.33 -11.61
C VAL A 75 -8.29 31.04 -11.98
N LEU A 76 -8.14 30.60 -13.23
CA LEU A 76 -8.72 29.34 -13.71
C LEU A 76 -7.83 28.14 -13.35
N SER A 77 -6.54 28.24 -13.65
CA SER A 77 -5.59 27.15 -13.45
C SER A 77 -4.16 27.67 -13.29
N ILE A 78 -3.31 26.85 -12.70
CA ILE A 78 -1.90 27.19 -12.45
C ILE A 78 -0.98 26.13 -13.04
N ASN A 79 0.21 26.53 -13.49
CA ASN A 79 1.25 25.63 -13.91
C ASN A 79 2.51 25.85 -13.06
N ARG A 80 2.79 24.87 -12.20
CA ARG A 80 3.87 24.93 -11.21
C ARG A 80 5.27 24.75 -11.80
N PHE A 81 5.39 24.17 -12.99
CA PHE A 81 6.68 24.00 -13.68
C PHE A 81 7.09 25.24 -14.45
N SER A 82 6.14 26.02 -14.95
CA SER A 82 6.41 27.24 -15.72
C SER A 82 6.20 28.55 -14.94
N ASN A 83 5.81 28.48 -13.66
CA ASN A 83 5.42 29.62 -12.83
C ASN A 83 4.37 30.52 -13.49
N ARG A 84 3.41 29.90 -14.22
CA ARG A 84 2.33 30.62 -14.91
C ARG A 84 0.98 30.39 -14.26
N VAL A 85 0.19 31.46 -14.27
CA VAL A 85 -1.20 31.52 -13.82
C VAL A 85 -2.05 31.79 -15.06
N TYR A 86 -3.08 30.98 -15.28
CA TYR A 86 -4.03 31.14 -16.38
C TYR A 86 -5.31 31.75 -15.83
N LEU A 87 -5.74 32.84 -16.45
CA LEU A 87 -6.90 33.62 -16.02
C LEU A 87 -8.12 33.25 -16.84
N LYS A 88 -9.28 33.23 -16.18
CA LYS A 88 -10.57 32.94 -16.78
C LYS A 88 -10.97 34.06 -17.74
N GLY A 89 -11.42 33.70 -18.95
CA GLY A 89 -12.15 34.59 -19.88
C GLY A 89 -11.46 35.89 -20.31
N SER A 90 -10.12 35.99 -20.21
CA SER A 90 -9.44 37.29 -20.28
C SER A 90 -9.10 37.80 -21.69
N VAL A 91 -9.34 37.02 -22.75
CA VAL A 91 -9.14 37.47 -24.15
C VAL A 91 -10.38 37.12 -24.96
N ILE A 92 -11.23 38.13 -25.17
CA ILE A 92 -12.29 38.08 -26.18
C ILE A 92 -11.63 38.58 -27.47
N ASP A 93 -11.02 37.67 -28.24
CA ASP A 93 -10.69 38.00 -29.63
C ASP A 93 -12.03 38.18 -30.36
N GLY A 94 -12.23 39.30 -31.06
CA GLY A 94 -13.47 39.65 -31.77
C GLY A 94 -13.91 38.67 -32.87
N ASN A 95 -13.24 37.53 -33.02
CA ASN A 95 -13.63 36.44 -33.90
C ASN A 95 -14.46 35.41 -33.11
N GLN A 96 -15.79 35.47 -33.25
CA GLN A 96 -16.76 34.56 -32.61
C GLN A 96 -16.52 33.05 -32.88
N ARG A 97 -15.70 32.71 -33.88
CA ARG A 97 -15.35 31.31 -34.23
C ARG A 97 -14.16 30.74 -33.44
N LYS A 98 -13.38 31.56 -32.75
CA LYS A 98 -12.22 31.09 -31.97
C LYS A 98 -12.60 31.04 -30.49
N MET A 99 -12.39 29.88 -29.85
CA MET A 99 -12.60 29.74 -28.41
C MET A 99 -11.74 30.77 -27.66
N ALA A 100 -12.31 31.39 -26.62
CA ALA A 100 -11.60 32.36 -25.79
C ALA A 100 -10.30 31.76 -25.24
N VAL A 101 -9.17 32.38 -25.57
CA VAL A 101 -7.86 31.90 -25.12
C VAL A 101 -7.58 32.48 -23.73
N ASN A 102 -7.29 31.61 -22.77
CA ASN A 102 -6.97 32.04 -21.41
C ASN A 102 -5.67 32.87 -21.39
N LYS A 103 -5.73 34.09 -20.84
CA LYS A 103 -4.54 34.95 -20.66
C LYS A 103 -3.59 34.28 -19.68
N SER A 104 -2.34 34.06 -20.10
CA SER A 104 -1.31 33.49 -19.23
C SER A 104 -0.42 34.60 -18.66
N VAL A 105 -0.30 34.63 -17.34
CA VAL A 105 0.47 35.64 -16.59
C VAL A 105 1.54 34.93 -15.76
N HIS A 106 2.69 35.58 -15.59
CA HIS A 106 3.74 35.06 -14.72
C HIS A 106 3.39 35.35 -13.26
N TYR A 107 3.60 34.38 -12.38
CA TYR A 107 3.21 34.46 -10.96
C TYR A 107 3.65 35.76 -10.26
N SER A 108 4.86 36.26 -10.55
CA SER A 108 5.39 37.48 -9.93
C SER A 108 4.61 38.76 -10.24
N ARG A 109 3.76 38.76 -11.27
CA ARG A 109 2.90 39.90 -11.62
C ARG A 109 1.52 39.82 -10.98
N CYS A 110 1.19 38.75 -10.27
CA CYS A 110 -0.11 38.56 -9.64
C CYS A 110 -0.12 39.21 -8.26
N GLN A 111 -1.07 40.10 -8.00
CA GLN A 111 -1.39 40.63 -6.66
C GLN A 111 -2.72 40.03 -6.21
N LEU A 112 -2.76 39.36 -5.06
CA LEU A 112 -3.98 38.72 -4.55
C LEU A 112 -4.94 39.78 -4.03
N TYR A 113 -6.22 39.66 -4.38
CA TYR A 113 -7.28 40.45 -3.79
C TYR A 113 -7.55 39.96 -2.35
N ILE A 114 -7.68 40.89 -1.42
CA ILE A 114 -7.88 40.60 0.01
C ILE A 114 -9.33 40.90 0.39
N GLY A 115 -9.83 42.05 -0.04
CA GLY A 115 -11.16 42.56 0.29
C GLY A 115 -11.25 44.05 0.01
N ASN A 116 -12.44 44.60 0.21
CA ASN A 116 -12.66 46.04 0.17
C ASN A 116 -12.48 46.61 1.58
N PHE A 117 -11.66 47.64 1.70
CA PHE A 117 -11.43 48.34 2.96
C PHE A 117 -11.80 49.81 2.81
N GLU A 118 -12.21 50.41 3.92
CA GLU A 118 -12.53 51.82 4.00
C GLU A 118 -11.23 52.63 4.12
N PHE A 119 -11.03 53.57 3.20
CA PHE A 119 -9.93 54.53 3.26
C PHE A 119 -10.48 55.96 3.24
N PRO A 120 -9.82 56.91 3.93
CA PRO A 120 -10.16 58.31 3.80
C PRO A 120 -9.97 58.74 2.33
N SER A 121 -10.91 59.53 1.83
CA SER A 121 -10.80 60.08 0.47
C SER A 121 -9.49 60.84 0.32
N LYS A 122 -8.74 60.57 -0.75
CA LYS A 122 -7.44 61.23 -1.01
C LYS A 122 -7.57 62.75 -1.20
N LYS A 123 -8.77 63.23 -1.54
CA LYS A 123 -9.08 64.65 -1.76
C LYS A 123 -9.51 65.35 -0.47
N ASP A 124 -10.23 64.66 0.41
CA ASP A 124 -10.76 65.22 1.66
C ASP A 124 -10.50 64.25 2.83
N PRO A 125 -9.50 64.52 3.69
CA PRO A 125 -9.17 63.65 4.83
C PRO A 125 -10.31 63.51 5.85
N ASN A 126 -11.21 64.51 5.92
CA ASN A 126 -12.39 64.52 6.78
C ASN A 126 -13.70 64.17 6.02
N GLY A 127 -13.60 63.80 4.74
CA GLY A 127 -14.74 63.39 3.93
C GLY A 127 -15.16 61.94 4.17
N PRO A 128 -16.24 61.47 3.51
CA PRO A 128 -16.71 60.09 3.63
C PRO A 128 -15.63 59.09 3.19
N THR A 129 -15.50 57.99 3.93
CA THR A 129 -14.61 56.88 3.61
C THR A 129 -15.04 56.22 2.31
N LEU A 130 -14.08 55.98 1.41
CA LEU A 130 -14.30 55.25 0.16
C LEU A 130 -13.89 53.79 0.34
N LEU A 131 -14.75 52.87 -0.09
CA LEU A 131 -14.43 51.45 -0.17
C LEU A 131 -13.50 51.22 -1.37
N LEU A 132 -12.23 50.91 -1.09
CA LEU A 132 -11.25 50.58 -2.11
C LEU A 132 -10.84 49.11 -2.04
N PRO A 133 -10.67 48.44 -3.18
CA PRO A 133 -10.14 47.08 -3.21
C PRO A 133 -8.68 47.06 -2.78
N VAL A 134 -8.36 46.25 -1.79
CA VAL A 134 -7.00 46.06 -1.29
C VAL A 134 -6.39 44.81 -1.88
N PHE A 135 -5.16 44.97 -2.38
CA PHE A 135 -4.38 43.89 -2.93
C PHE A 135 -3.13 43.61 -2.09
N ALA A 136 -2.72 42.35 -2.05
CA ALA A 136 -1.48 41.94 -1.42
C ALA A 136 -0.30 42.24 -2.35
N ARG A 137 0.54 43.19 -1.94
CA ARG A 137 1.81 43.51 -2.61
C ARG A 137 2.88 42.44 -2.33
N ARG A 138 2.89 41.88 -1.12
CA ARG A 138 3.76 40.77 -0.73
C ARG A 138 2.97 39.77 0.11
N VAL A 139 3.08 38.49 -0.23
CA VAL A 139 2.39 37.39 0.46
C VAL A 139 3.42 36.47 1.09
N GLY A 140 3.32 36.29 2.40
CA GLY A 140 4.10 35.37 3.21
C GLY A 140 3.41 34.02 3.40
N VAL A 141 4.18 33.05 3.87
CA VAL A 141 3.74 31.69 4.18
C VAL A 141 4.06 31.42 5.64
N ARG A 142 3.08 30.97 6.43
CA ARG A 142 3.30 30.55 7.81
C ARG A 142 2.72 29.18 8.12
N LYS A 143 3.37 28.53 9.09
CA LYS A 143 2.99 27.20 9.63
C LYS A 143 2.71 26.15 8.53
N PRO A 144 3.62 25.92 7.56
CA PRO A 144 3.41 24.87 6.58
C PRO A 144 3.47 23.49 7.25
N HIS A 145 2.38 22.73 7.15
CA HIS A 145 2.32 21.37 7.68
C HIS A 145 1.61 20.41 6.71
N TRP A 146 1.83 19.12 6.91
CA TRP A 146 1.08 18.08 6.24
C TRP A 146 -0.23 17.83 6.99
N GLN A 147 -1.37 17.81 6.29
CA GLN A 147 -2.67 17.45 6.84
C GLN A 147 -2.99 16.00 6.46
N PRO A 148 -2.93 15.03 7.39
CA PRO A 148 -3.10 13.61 7.07
C PRO A 148 -4.48 13.27 6.50
N THR A 149 -5.54 13.88 7.02
CA THR A 149 -6.94 13.63 6.62
C THR A 149 -7.23 14.11 5.20
N GLY A 150 -6.77 15.31 4.84
CA GLY A 150 -6.93 15.89 3.50
C GLY A 150 -5.88 15.43 2.49
N HIS A 151 -4.89 14.63 2.91
CA HIS A 151 -3.73 14.22 2.12
C HIS A 151 -3.10 15.38 1.32
N ARG A 152 -2.91 16.52 1.98
CA ARG A 152 -2.43 17.76 1.36
C ARG A 152 -1.52 18.55 2.31
N TYR A 153 -0.67 19.38 1.73
CA TYR A 153 0.07 20.39 2.45
C TYR A 153 -0.79 21.64 2.60
N GLU A 154 -0.83 22.17 3.80
CA GLU A 154 -1.60 23.35 4.19
C GLU A 154 -0.66 24.36 4.84
N TRP A 155 -0.92 25.64 4.58
CA TRP A 155 -0.22 26.76 5.18
C TRP A 155 -1.11 28.00 5.16
N ASN A 156 -0.81 28.94 6.06
CA ASN A 156 -1.52 30.21 6.12
C ASN A 156 -0.86 31.22 5.19
N ARG A 157 -1.67 31.84 4.32
CA ARG A 157 -1.28 32.96 3.47
C ARG A 157 -1.42 34.24 4.27
N ILE A 158 -0.37 35.04 4.35
CA ILE A 158 -0.38 36.29 5.11
C ILE A 158 0.00 37.43 4.20
N ALA A 159 -0.76 38.52 4.21
CA ALA A 159 -0.40 39.74 3.50
C ALA A 159 0.65 40.52 4.31
N VAL A 160 1.92 40.42 3.89
CA VAL A 160 3.03 41.14 4.53
C VAL A 160 3.02 42.62 4.16
N ALA A 161 2.55 42.95 2.96
CA ALA A 161 2.39 44.32 2.50
C ALA A 161 1.15 44.42 1.61
N THR A 162 0.42 45.52 1.78
CA THR A 162 -0.85 45.80 1.08
C THR A 162 -0.73 47.05 0.20
N GLU A 163 -1.57 47.10 -0.82
CA GLU A 163 -1.73 48.24 -1.71
C GLU A 163 -3.23 48.40 -2.03
N PRO A 164 -3.89 49.49 -1.59
CA PRO A 164 -3.39 50.54 -0.69
C PRO A 164 -2.95 50.03 0.68
N ARG A 165 -2.08 50.79 1.38
CA ARG A 165 -1.52 50.37 2.67
C ARG A 165 -2.59 50.42 3.76
N VAL A 166 -3.01 49.25 4.22
CA VAL A 166 -3.89 49.09 5.39
C VAL A 166 -3.04 49.13 6.66
N LYS A 167 -3.44 49.93 7.66
CA LYS A 167 -2.91 49.82 9.03
C LYS A 167 -3.65 48.66 9.67
N VAL A 168 -2.96 47.54 9.85
CA VAL A 168 -3.45 46.40 10.61
C VAL A 168 -2.74 46.48 11.95
N ASP A 169 -3.50 46.55 13.05
CA ASP A 169 -2.96 46.39 14.41
C ASP A 169 -2.18 45.06 14.45
N ASP A 170 -1.16 44.90 15.31
CA ASP A 170 -0.04 43.92 15.31
C ASP A 170 -0.29 42.42 14.92
N GLU A 171 -1.51 42.03 14.58
CA GLU A 171 -1.89 40.76 13.97
C GLU A 171 -1.56 40.65 12.46
N ASP A 172 -1.03 39.49 12.08
CA ASP A 172 -0.77 39.11 10.70
C ASP A 172 -2.10 39.00 9.90
N MET A 173 -2.29 39.80 8.85
CA MET A 173 -3.51 39.74 8.02
C MET A 173 -3.55 38.47 7.15
N VAL A 174 -4.37 37.49 7.56
CA VAL A 174 -4.51 36.18 6.89
C VAL A 174 -5.44 36.27 5.68
N ILE A 175 -4.99 35.74 4.54
CA ILE A 175 -5.78 35.63 3.31
C ILE A 175 -6.40 34.23 3.22
N PRO A 176 -7.74 34.08 3.32
CA PRO A 176 -8.41 32.77 3.32
C PRO A 176 -8.28 32.10 1.95
N TRP A 177 -8.12 30.77 1.91
CA TRP A 177 -8.12 29.99 0.66
C TRP A 177 -9.47 30.07 -0.07
N PRO A 178 -9.50 30.04 -1.41
CA PRO A 178 -10.75 30.07 -2.15
C PRO A 178 -11.53 28.78 -1.90
N VAL A 179 -12.85 28.90 -1.71
CA VAL A 179 -13.73 27.74 -1.56
C VAL A 179 -13.93 27.12 -2.95
N PRO A 180 -13.46 25.87 -3.18
CA PRO A 180 -13.66 25.23 -4.47
C PRO A 180 -15.15 24.97 -4.68
N GLU A 181 -15.64 25.23 -5.90
CA GLU A 181 -16.97 24.77 -6.29
C GLU A 181 -17.01 23.23 -6.14
N PRO A 182 -18.03 22.68 -5.45
CA PRO A 182 -18.18 21.25 -5.34
C PRO A 182 -18.35 20.66 -6.74
N ARG A 183 -17.63 19.57 -7.01
CA ARG A 183 -17.77 18.88 -8.29
C ARG A 183 -19.19 18.37 -8.41
N LYS A 184 -19.87 18.75 -9.50
CA LYS A 184 -21.12 18.10 -9.89
C LYS A 184 -20.78 16.66 -10.26
N LEU A 185 -21.13 15.74 -9.37
CA LEU A 185 -21.09 14.32 -9.68
C LEU A 185 -22.20 14.02 -10.69
N PRO A 186 -22.00 13.08 -11.62
CA PRO A 186 -23.08 12.61 -12.46
C PRO A 186 -24.17 12.00 -11.58
N ASP A 187 -25.43 12.15 -11.99
CA ASP A 187 -26.55 11.51 -11.31
C ASP A 187 -26.40 9.98 -11.37
N ALA A 188 -26.84 9.30 -10.31
CA ALA A 188 -26.80 7.84 -10.24
C ALA A 188 -27.65 7.23 -11.36
N ASN A 189 -27.09 6.24 -12.05
CA ASN A 189 -27.79 5.52 -13.10
C ASN A 189 -28.69 4.44 -12.49
N PRO A 190 -30.03 4.53 -12.60
CA PRO A 190 -30.94 3.58 -11.95
C PRO A 190 -30.79 2.13 -12.41
N THR A 191 -30.24 1.90 -13.61
CA THR A 191 -30.10 0.56 -14.21
C THR A 191 -28.81 -0.13 -13.80
N TYR A 192 -27.73 0.63 -13.62
CA TYR A 192 -26.39 0.07 -13.38
C TYR A 192 -25.89 0.29 -11.96
N ASP A 193 -26.37 1.33 -11.27
CA ASP A 193 -25.97 1.63 -9.91
C ASP A 193 -26.87 0.91 -8.91
N THR A 194 -26.26 0.42 -7.83
CA THR A 194 -26.96 -0.28 -6.76
C THR A 194 -27.79 0.72 -5.96
N SER A 195 -29.03 0.36 -5.63
CA SER A 195 -29.87 1.22 -4.78
C SER A 195 -29.26 1.36 -3.39
N LEU A 196 -29.45 2.53 -2.76
CA LEU A 196 -28.93 2.82 -1.43
C LEU A 196 -29.40 1.77 -0.41
N ALA A 197 -30.66 1.36 -0.49
CA ALA A 197 -31.23 0.31 0.37
C ALA A 197 -30.50 -1.03 0.22
N ALA A 198 -30.14 -1.42 -1.00
CA ALA A 198 -29.40 -2.67 -1.24
C ALA A 198 -27.93 -2.58 -0.76
N VAL A 199 -27.33 -1.39 -0.76
CA VAL A 199 -25.98 -1.18 -0.21
C VAL A 199 -25.98 -1.19 1.32
N GLU A 200 -27.03 -0.65 1.94
CA GLU A 200 -27.20 -0.63 3.39
C GLU A 200 -27.65 -1.97 3.97
N GLU A 201 -28.13 -2.90 3.13
CA GLU A 201 -28.52 -4.24 3.56
C GLU A 201 -27.32 -5.00 4.13
N ILE A 202 -27.41 -5.36 5.41
CA ILE A 202 -26.38 -6.15 6.10
C ILE A 202 -26.49 -7.60 5.62
N THR A 203 -25.77 -7.92 4.54
CA THR A 203 -25.74 -9.27 3.94
C THR A 203 -24.83 -10.24 4.68
N TYR A 204 -23.90 -9.75 5.52
CA TYR A 204 -22.93 -10.56 6.22
C TYR A 204 -23.29 -10.76 7.70
N GLN A 205 -23.56 -12.00 8.09
CA GLN A 205 -23.66 -12.40 9.50
C GLN A 205 -22.40 -13.19 9.89
N PRO A 206 -21.57 -12.69 10.82
CA PRO A 206 -20.39 -13.42 11.23
C PRO A 206 -20.78 -14.73 11.95
N PRO A 207 -20.01 -15.82 11.78
CA PRO A 207 -20.30 -17.07 12.46
C PRO A 207 -20.19 -16.91 13.97
N LYS A 208 -21.11 -17.54 14.71
CA LYS A 208 -21.11 -17.52 16.18
C LYS A 208 -19.86 -18.23 16.70
N LEU A 209 -18.90 -17.46 17.21
CA LEU A 209 -17.71 -18.03 17.84
C LEU A 209 -18.09 -18.72 19.16
N PRO A 210 -17.49 -19.88 19.48
CA PRO A 210 -17.75 -20.55 20.74
C PRO A 210 -17.29 -19.66 21.91
N SER A 211 -18.18 -19.44 22.88
CA SER A 211 -17.93 -18.56 24.03
C SER A 211 -16.88 -19.11 25.00
N LYS A 212 -16.62 -20.43 24.99
CA LYS A 212 -15.68 -21.09 25.89
C LYS A 212 -14.34 -21.38 25.20
N PRO A 213 -13.19 -20.97 25.79
CA PRO A 213 -11.89 -21.33 25.26
C PRO A 213 -11.69 -22.86 25.32
N GLY A 214 -11.39 -23.48 24.18
CA GLY A 214 -11.18 -24.92 24.07
C GLY A 214 -12.34 -25.73 23.47
N GLN A 215 -13.50 -25.10 23.22
CA GLN A 215 -14.54 -25.75 22.41
C GLN A 215 -14.10 -25.88 20.95
N PHE A 216 -14.39 -27.04 20.37
CA PHE A 216 -14.06 -27.34 18.98
C PHE A 216 -14.90 -26.44 18.07
N THR A 217 -14.25 -25.51 17.36
CA THR A 217 -14.90 -24.81 16.26
C THR A 217 -15.24 -25.84 15.19
N PRO A 218 -16.51 -25.95 14.75
CA PRO A 218 -16.86 -26.86 13.67
C PRO A 218 -15.95 -26.57 12.48
N LYS A 219 -15.28 -27.61 11.97
CA LYS A 219 -14.49 -27.45 10.76
C LYS A 219 -15.48 -27.22 9.62
N PRO A 220 -15.31 -26.15 8.84
CA PRO A 220 -16.17 -25.94 7.67
C PRO A 220 -16.07 -27.16 6.75
N ALA A 221 -17.17 -27.46 6.06
CA ALA A 221 -17.20 -28.45 4.99
C ALA A 221 -16.06 -28.18 3.99
N SER A 222 -15.52 -29.26 3.42
CA SER A 222 -14.43 -29.15 2.46
C SER A 222 -14.88 -28.37 1.22
N GLU A 223 -13.95 -27.65 0.59
CA GLU A 223 -14.20 -26.89 -0.64
C GLU A 223 -14.87 -27.75 -1.73
N ASP A 224 -14.45 -29.01 -1.86
CA ASP A 224 -14.99 -29.95 -2.84
C ASP A 224 -16.45 -30.31 -2.53
N GLU A 225 -16.85 -30.40 -1.26
CA GLU A 225 -18.24 -30.64 -0.86
C GLU A 225 -19.12 -29.43 -1.17
N TYR A 226 -18.61 -28.21 -0.93
CA TYR A 226 -19.32 -26.98 -1.26
C TYR A 226 -19.48 -26.77 -2.78
N ILE A 227 -18.43 -27.02 -3.56
CA ILE A 227 -18.51 -26.95 -5.02
C ILE A 227 -19.52 -27.99 -5.53
N LYS A 228 -19.47 -29.21 -4.99
CA LYS A 228 -20.45 -30.25 -5.31
C LYS A 228 -21.88 -29.82 -4.99
N THR A 229 -22.13 -29.15 -3.86
CA THR A 229 -23.50 -28.68 -3.54
C THR A 229 -24.05 -27.68 -4.57
N LEU A 230 -23.19 -26.85 -5.18
CA LEU A 230 -23.62 -25.87 -6.21
C LEU A 230 -23.93 -26.51 -7.57
N PHE A 231 -23.18 -27.55 -7.95
CA PHE A 231 -23.29 -28.17 -9.28
C PHE A 231 -24.11 -29.47 -9.30
N HIS A 232 -24.57 -29.97 -8.14
CA HIS A 232 -25.42 -31.16 -8.08
C HIS A 232 -26.90 -30.80 -8.36
N PRO A 233 -27.60 -31.56 -9.22
CA PRO A 233 -29.01 -31.32 -9.56
C PRO A 233 -29.97 -31.60 -8.39
N ARG A 234 -29.50 -32.29 -7.33
CA ARG A 234 -30.20 -32.43 -6.06
C ARG A 234 -29.39 -31.67 -5.01
N PRO A 235 -29.96 -30.66 -4.32
CA PRO A 235 -29.23 -29.91 -3.32
C PRO A 235 -28.87 -30.85 -2.16
N MET A 236 -27.58 -31.10 -1.98
CA MET A 236 -27.08 -31.66 -0.73
C MET A 236 -27.25 -30.59 0.37
N HIS A 237 -27.45 -31.03 1.62
CA HIS A 237 -27.63 -30.12 2.75
C HIS A 237 -26.41 -29.20 2.89
N PHE A 238 -26.62 -27.91 2.60
CA PHE A 238 -25.63 -26.85 2.75
C PHE A 238 -25.95 -26.08 4.03
N ASP A 239 -24.94 -25.89 4.88
CA ASP A 239 -25.07 -25.12 6.11
C ASP A 239 -24.85 -23.64 5.80
N GLU A 240 -25.95 -22.92 5.54
CA GLU A 240 -25.97 -21.49 5.24
C GLU A 240 -25.44 -20.60 6.37
N SER A 241 -25.23 -21.16 7.57
CA SER A 241 -24.65 -20.41 8.69
C SER A 241 -23.17 -20.08 8.51
N ASN A 242 -22.48 -20.78 7.58
CA ASN A 242 -21.07 -20.53 7.28
C ASN A 242 -20.91 -19.65 6.03
N PRO A 243 -20.03 -18.64 6.08
CA PRO A 243 -19.79 -17.76 4.94
C PRO A 243 -19.08 -18.51 3.80
N MET A 244 -19.51 -18.26 2.56
CA MET A 244 -18.98 -18.88 1.35
C MET A 244 -17.44 -18.80 1.26
N GLU A 245 -16.86 -17.68 1.69
CA GLU A 245 -15.43 -17.40 1.60
C GLU A 245 -14.58 -18.41 2.39
N VAL A 246 -15.16 -19.04 3.41
CA VAL A 246 -14.49 -20.08 4.19
C VAL A 246 -14.34 -21.36 3.37
N HIS A 247 -15.33 -21.69 2.53
CA HIS A 247 -15.29 -22.85 1.65
C HIS A 247 -14.42 -22.62 0.43
N LEU A 248 -14.49 -21.43 -0.19
CA LEU A 248 -13.78 -21.06 -1.42
C LEU A 248 -12.42 -20.37 -1.17
N ALA A 249 -11.79 -20.61 -0.02
CA ALA A 249 -10.57 -19.90 0.35
C ALA A 249 -9.40 -20.12 -0.63
N LYS A 250 -9.35 -21.27 -1.33
CA LYS A 250 -8.29 -21.54 -2.33
C LYS A 250 -8.56 -20.82 -3.66
N GLU A 251 -9.82 -20.78 -4.09
CA GLU A 251 -10.28 -20.02 -5.28
C GLU A 251 -10.11 -18.51 -5.08
N LEU A 252 -10.64 -17.96 -3.98
CA LEU A 252 -10.54 -16.53 -3.67
C LEU A 252 -9.09 -16.10 -3.42
N SER A 253 -8.24 -17.02 -2.95
CA SER A 253 -6.86 -16.68 -2.62
C SER A 253 -5.88 -17.81 -2.93
N ASN A 254 -5.22 -17.72 -4.09
CA ASN A 254 -4.21 -18.69 -4.49
C ASN A 254 -3.19 -18.97 -3.36
N PRO A 255 -3.15 -20.17 -2.76
CA PRO A 255 -2.26 -20.51 -1.65
C PRO A 255 -0.77 -20.45 -2.06
N HIS A 256 -0.50 -20.57 -3.36
CA HIS A 256 0.83 -20.55 -3.97
C HIS A 256 1.16 -19.23 -4.69
N GLY A 257 0.38 -18.17 -4.46
CA GLY A 257 0.67 -16.84 -4.97
C GLY A 257 2.06 -16.32 -4.54
N ARG A 258 2.67 -15.46 -5.37
CA ARG A 258 4.03 -14.94 -5.16
C ARG A 258 4.20 -14.26 -3.80
N ALA A 259 3.24 -13.42 -3.40
CA ALA A 259 3.27 -12.74 -2.10
C ALA A 259 3.23 -13.70 -0.91
N LYS A 260 2.36 -14.73 -0.94
CA LYS A 260 2.30 -15.76 0.12
C LYS A 260 3.60 -16.60 0.16
N LYS A 261 4.18 -16.93 -1.00
CA LYS A 261 5.51 -17.57 -1.08
C LYS A 261 6.60 -16.70 -0.46
N GLN A 262 6.61 -15.40 -0.77
CA GLN A 262 7.54 -14.45 -0.18
C GLN A 262 7.35 -14.31 1.34
N LYS A 263 6.12 -14.23 1.84
CA LYS A 263 5.81 -14.19 3.28
C LYS A 263 6.31 -15.45 3.99
N ARG A 264 6.05 -16.64 3.43
CA ARG A 264 6.56 -17.91 3.98
C ARG A 264 8.09 -17.95 4.00
N TRP A 265 8.73 -17.45 2.94
CA TRP A 265 10.18 -17.36 2.87
C TRP A 265 10.75 -16.38 3.91
N GLN A 266 10.17 -15.19 4.05
CA GLN A 266 10.55 -14.21 5.07
C GLN A 266 10.36 -14.76 6.49
N ALA A 267 9.23 -15.42 6.76
CA ALA A 267 9.00 -16.08 8.05
C ALA A 267 10.05 -17.16 8.32
N ALA A 268 10.38 -18.00 7.33
CA ALA A 268 11.44 -19.00 7.47
C ALA A 268 12.82 -18.36 7.71
N GLN A 269 13.13 -17.22 7.10
CA GLN A 269 14.36 -16.47 7.38
C GLN A 269 14.35 -15.87 8.79
N ALA A 270 13.23 -15.29 9.23
CA ALA A 270 13.08 -14.75 10.57
C ALA A 270 13.27 -15.84 11.64
N SER A 271 12.61 -17.00 11.49
CA SER A 271 12.79 -18.13 12.41
C SER A 271 14.23 -18.66 12.45
N LYS A 272 14.94 -18.64 11.31
CA LYS A 272 16.36 -18.98 11.24
C LYS A 272 17.24 -18.02 12.02
N VAL A 273 16.98 -16.72 11.91
CA VAL A 273 17.70 -15.67 12.65
C VAL A 273 17.42 -15.77 14.14
N GLU A 274 16.15 -15.98 14.53
CA GLU A 274 15.76 -16.18 15.93
C GLU A 274 16.42 -17.42 16.53
N LEU A 275 16.47 -18.53 15.79
CA LEU A 275 17.13 -19.75 16.23
C LEU A 275 18.64 -19.50 16.47
N LEU A 276 19.32 -18.80 15.57
CA LEU A 276 20.73 -18.44 15.76
C LEU A 276 20.91 -17.57 17.01
N LYS A 277 20.04 -16.57 17.22
CA LYS A 277 20.07 -15.74 18.44
C LYS A 277 19.90 -16.58 19.70
N ARG A 278 19.00 -17.57 19.70
CA ARG A 278 18.83 -18.50 20.83
C ARG A 278 20.09 -19.33 21.10
N PHE A 279 20.75 -19.85 20.06
CA PHE A 279 22.02 -20.56 20.22
C PHE A 279 23.13 -19.65 20.76
N ILE A 280 23.26 -18.44 20.23
CA ILE A 280 24.24 -17.46 20.72
C ILE A 280 23.98 -17.11 22.19
N ALA A 281 22.73 -16.84 22.54
CA ALA A 281 22.35 -16.53 23.92
C ALA A 281 22.67 -17.70 24.87
N LYS A 282 22.41 -18.94 24.45
CA LYS A 282 22.72 -20.14 25.24
C LYS A 282 24.24 -20.29 25.47
N GLU A 283 25.06 -20.16 24.43
CA GLU A 283 26.52 -20.32 24.57
C GLU A 283 27.19 -19.14 25.30
N ILE A 284 26.66 -17.91 25.16
CA ILE A 284 27.13 -16.75 25.95
C ILE A 284 26.76 -16.92 27.44
N GLY A 285 25.64 -17.58 27.75
CA GLY A 285 25.30 -17.93 29.13
C GLY A 285 26.30 -18.92 29.74
N ASP A 286 26.88 -19.81 28.93
CA ASP A 286 27.78 -20.90 29.35
C ASP A 286 29.24 -20.67 28.89
N LEU A 287 29.90 -19.60 29.36
CA LEU A 287 31.24 -19.25 28.86
C LEU A 287 32.33 -20.28 29.22
N ARG A 288 32.27 -20.94 30.39
CA ARG A 288 33.24 -21.99 30.82
C ARG A 288 34.72 -21.66 30.51
N GLY A 289 35.12 -20.40 30.74
CA GLY A 289 36.48 -19.91 30.48
C GLY A 289 36.81 -19.54 29.03
N ARG A 290 35.86 -19.69 28.09
CA ARG A 290 36.00 -19.32 26.68
C ARG A 290 35.72 -17.83 26.45
N SER A 291 36.29 -17.29 25.38
CA SER A 291 35.97 -15.92 24.95
C SER A 291 34.55 -15.82 24.36
N VAL A 292 33.89 -14.66 24.49
CA VAL A 292 32.59 -14.38 23.86
C VAL A 292 32.64 -14.62 22.34
N ARG A 293 33.79 -14.40 21.71
CA ARG A 293 34.00 -14.66 20.28
C ARG A 293 33.96 -16.16 19.96
N GLU A 294 34.57 -16.98 20.80
CA GLU A 294 34.60 -18.45 20.66
C GLU A 294 33.21 -19.04 20.91
N ALA A 295 32.52 -18.58 21.96
CA ALA A 295 31.14 -18.97 22.25
C ALA A 295 30.19 -18.65 21.07
N LYS A 296 30.33 -17.49 20.42
CA LYS A 296 29.57 -17.14 19.21
C LYS A 296 29.92 -18.03 18.01
N ALA A 297 31.19 -18.40 17.84
CA ALA A 297 31.62 -19.28 16.76
C ALA A 297 31.06 -20.70 16.94
N GLU A 298 31.11 -21.24 18.16
CA GLU A 298 30.51 -22.53 18.49
C GLU A 298 28.99 -22.53 18.36
N ALA A 299 28.32 -21.46 18.80
CA ALA A 299 26.87 -21.29 18.61
C ALA A 299 26.49 -21.33 17.11
N ALA A 300 27.28 -20.65 16.27
CA ALA A 300 27.08 -20.66 14.83
C ALA A 300 27.33 -22.05 14.22
N TRP A 301 28.29 -22.81 14.73
CA TRP A 301 28.56 -24.20 14.31
C TRP A 301 27.41 -25.14 14.70
N LYS A 302 26.98 -25.14 15.96
CA LYS A 302 25.83 -25.94 16.45
C LYS A 302 24.55 -25.60 15.70
N TYR A 303 24.34 -24.32 15.39
CA TYR A 303 23.23 -23.85 14.57
C TYR A 303 23.25 -24.46 13.16
N ARG A 304 24.41 -24.47 12.48
CA ARG A 304 24.53 -25.08 11.14
C ARG A 304 24.23 -26.58 11.19
N GLN A 305 24.76 -27.30 12.17
CA GLN A 305 24.48 -28.73 12.35
C GLN A 305 22.98 -28.98 12.58
N LYS A 306 22.34 -28.16 13.43
CA LYS A 306 20.90 -28.26 13.67
C LYS A 306 20.08 -28.00 12.41
N LEU A 307 20.45 -27.04 11.57
CA LEU A 307 19.78 -26.79 10.29
C LEU A 307 19.90 -27.99 9.33
N GLU A 308 21.06 -28.67 9.30
CA GLU A 308 21.23 -29.88 8.50
C GLU A 308 20.36 -31.03 9.01
N ASP A 309 20.30 -31.22 10.33
CA ASP A 309 19.48 -32.25 10.95
C ASP A 309 18.00 -32.00 10.73
N ASP A 310 17.54 -30.75 10.86
CA ASP A 310 16.15 -30.37 10.58
C ASP A 310 15.83 -30.58 9.09
N ARG A 311 16.77 -30.29 8.18
CA ARG A 311 16.61 -30.57 6.74
C ARG A 311 16.52 -32.08 6.46
N LYS A 312 17.35 -32.90 7.11
CA LYS A 312 17.29 -34.37 7.00
C LYS A 312 15.99 -34.91 7.57
N ALA A 313 15.55 -34.40 8.72
CA ALA A 313 14.29 -34.77 9.36
C ALA A 313 13.08 -34.39 8.50
N GLU A 314 13.07 -33.19 7.90
CA GLU A 314 11.99 -32.76 7.02
C GLU A 314 11.93 -33.61 5.74
N LYS A 315 13.08 -33.95 5.15
CA LYS A 315 13.15 -34.92 4.03
C LYS A 315 12.56 -36.27 4.43
N LYS A 316 12.94 -36.82 5.61
CA LYS A 316 12.38 -38.07 6.14
C LYS A 316 10.87 -37.96 6.36
N ARG A 317 10.38 -36.85 6.95
CA ARG A 317 8.95 -36.60 7.16
C ARG A 317 8.17 -36.57 5.85
N ARG A 318 8.67 -35.87 4.83
CA ARG A 318 8.05 -35.81 3.50
C ARG A 318 8.03 -37.18 2.82
N TRP A 319 9.06 -38.00 3.06
CA TRP A 319 9.17 -39.35 2.53
C TRP A 319 8.21 -40.34 3.23
N LEU A 320 7.94 -40.16 4.53
CA LEU A 320 7.03 -40.96 5.35
C LEU A 320 5.55 -40.52 5.21
N THR A 321 4.96 -40.73 4.03
CA THR A 321 3.51 -40.55 3.85
C THR A 321 2.72 -41.65 4.58
N LYS A 322 1.46 -41.36 4.95
CA LYS A 322 0.58 -42.32 5.66
C LYS A 322 0.45 -43.66 4.92
N GLU A 323 0.31 -43.60 3.60
CA GLU A 323 0.23 -44.78 2.73
C GLU A 323 1.53 -45.61 2.77
N ARG A 324 2.68 -44.94 2.79
CA ARG A 324 3.98 -45.60 2.85
C ARG A 324 4.23 -46.21 4.23
N LEU A 325 3.83 -45.54 5.30
CA LEU A 325 3.83 -46.11 6.66
C LEU A 325 2.98 -47.38 6.73
N ALA A 326 1.76 -47.35 6.20
CA ALA A 326 0.90 -48.52 6.13
C ALA A 326 1.51 -49.66 5.29
N SER A 327 2.18 -49.33 4.18
CA SER A 327 2.92 -50.29 3.36
C SER A 327 4.12 -50.91 4.11
N MET A 328 4.89 -50.09 4.85
CA MET A 328 6.01 -50.55 5.68
C MET A 328 5.54 -51.45 6.82
N GLU A 329 4.44 -51.11 7.49
CA GLU A 329 3.81 -51.95 8.52
C GLU A 329 3.36 -53.29 7.94
N ARG A 330 2.74 -53.30 6.75
CA ARG A 330 2.38 -54.54 6.04
C ARG A 330 3.61 -55.40 5.73
N LYS A 331 4.71 -54.79 5.28
CA LYS A 331 5.97 -55.51 5.01
C LYS A 331 6.59 -56.07 6.29
N ARG A 332 6.60 -55.31 7.38
CA ARG A 332 7.08 -55.75 8.70
C ARG A 332 6.28 -56.97 9.18
N LYS A 333 4.95 -56.88 9.20
CA LYS A 333 4.07 -58.01 9.54
C LYS A 333 4.33 -59.26 8.67
N ARG A 334 4.60 -59.09 7.37
CA ARG A 334 4.95 -60.20 6.47
C ARG A 334 6.31 -60.83 6.81
N LYS A 335 7.31 -60.01 7.17
CA LYS A 335 8.64 -60.48 7.55
C LYS A 335 8.57 -61.24 8.88
N ASP A 336 7.91 -60.66 9.88
CA ASP A 336 7.71 -61.28 11.19
C ASP A 336 7.00 -62.64 11.04
N LYS A 337 5.98 -62.74 10.16
CA LYS A 337 5.31 -64.01 9.85
C LYS A 337 6.22 -65.04 9.17
N LYS A 338 7.14 -64.61 8.30
CA LYS A 338 8.11 -65.52 7.65
C LYS A 338 9.16 -66.01 8.65
N GLU A 339 9.65 -65.14 9.52
CA GLU A 339 10.60 -65.48 10.58
C GLU A 339 9.97 -66.45 11.57
N ALA A 340 8.73 -66.19 12.00
CA ALA A 340 7.97 -67.12 12.85
C ALA A 340 7.85 -68.51 12.19
N ARG A 341 7.44 -68.59 10.92
CA ARG A 341 7.36 -69.85 10.16
C ARG A 341 8.71 -70.54 9.99
N HIS A 342 9.79 -69.78 9.85
CA HIS A 342 11.13 -70.35 9.72
C HIS A 342 11.60 -70.94 11.06
N ASN A 343 11.36 -70.23 12.16
CA ASN A 343 11.64 -70.72 13.51
C ASN A 343 10.80 -71.95 13.84
N GLU A 344 9.52 -71.97 13.45
CA GLU A 344 8.66 -73.16 13.57
C GLU A 344 9.25 -74.35 12.81
N LYS A 345 9.70 -74.15 11.56
CA LYS A 345 10.34 -75.19 10.76
C LYS A 345 11.66 -75.70 11.35
N LEU A 346 12.49 -74.81 11.90
CA LEU A 346 13.74 -75.19 12.57
C LEU A 346 13.45 -76.00 13.84
N ASN A 347 12.45 -75.59 14.62
CA ASN A 347 12.03 -76.33 15.82
C ASN A 347 11.44 -77.71 15.47
N GLN A 348 10.78 -77.84 14.32
CA GLN A 348 10.24 -79.11 13.81
C GLN A 348 11.28 -79.98 13.08
N LEU A 349 12.49 -79.46 12.86
CA LEU A 349 13.54 -80.15 12.11
C LEU A 349 14.23 -81.16 13.02
N VAL A 350 13.67 -82.37 13.06
CA VAL A 350 14.28 -83.53 13.73
C VAL A 350 15.17 -84.24 12.71
N LEU A 351 16.43 -84.48 13.08
CA LEU A 351 17.37 -85.27 12.28
C LEU A 351 16.82 -86.69 12.11
N ARG A 352 16.81 -87.20 10.87
CA ARG A 352 16.48 -88.61 10.61
C ARG A 352 17.61 -89.47 11.16
N GLU A 353 17.26 -90.54 11.88
CA GLU A 353 18.23 -91.49 12.43
C GLU A 353 18.83 -92.31 11.29
N GLU A 354 20.13 -92.10 11.03
CA GLU A 354 20.92 -92.87 10.08
C GLU A 354 21.91 -93.79 10.82
N PRO A 355 22.30 -94.94 10.25
CA PRO A 355 23.05 -95.99 10.96
C PRO A 355 24.41 -95.56 11.54
N ASN A 356 24.95 -94.41 11.11
CA ASN A 356 26.22 -93.87 11.58
C ASN A 356 26.08 -92.70 12.59
N GLN A 357 24.87 -92.35 13.04
CA GLN A 357 24.66 -91.29 14.03
C GLN A 357 24.84 -91.80 15.46
N ILE A 358 25.84 -91.28 16.18
CA ILE A 358 26.03 -91.49 17.61
C ILE A 358 25.32 -90.34 18.34
N ILE A 359 24.12 -90.60 18.86
CA ILE A 359 23.37 -89.66 19.70
C ILE A 359 23.87 -89.81 21.15
N PRO A 360 24.45 -88.78 21.77
CA PRO A 360 24.91 -88.86 23.16
C PRO A 360 23.72 -89.14 24.09
N GLY A 361 23.70 -90.31 24.74
CA GLY A 361 22.70 -90.67 25.75
C GLY A 361 21.71 -91.80 25.40
N ARG A 362 21.73 -92.36 24.19
CA ARG A 362 21.00 -93.61 23.88
C ARG A 362 21.93 -94.82 23.95
N SER A 363 21.86 -95.56 25.06
CA SER A 363 22.51 -96.87 25.21
C SER A 363 21.82 -97.92 24.33
N LYS A 364 22.59 -98.64 23.51
CA LYS A 364 22.12 -99.82 22.75
C LYS A 364 21.85 -100.96 23.75
N GLU A 365 20.58 -101.27 24.00
CA GLU A 365 20.19 -102.57 24.57
C GLU A 365 20.15 -103.63 23.46
N ARG A 366 20.56 -104.84 23.82
CA ARG A 366 20.93 -105.98 22.96
C ARG A 366 19.78 -106.61 22.20
#